data_AF-A0A661LY98-F1
#
_entry.id   AF-A0A661LY98-F1
#
_cell.length_a   1.000
_cell.length_b   1.000
_cell.length_c   1.000
_cell.angle_alpha   90.00
_cell.angle_beta   90.00
_cell.angle_gamma   90.00
#
_symmetry.space_group_name_H-M   'P 1'
#
loop_
_entity.id
_entity.type
_entity.pdbx_description
1 polymer ?
#
loop_
_entity_poly.entity_id
_entity_poly.type
_entity_poly.pdbx_seq_one_letter_code
_entity_poly.pdbx_strand_id
1 'polypeptide(L)'
;MLDTVFHNGRIHTLDDEDRVYEAVGVSHGRITALGTEHELKFLIGPRNGTIEYGKRADFTVMAADPRDVPVEEVPGIPFTMTVVGGEIVWAA
;
A
#
# COMPACT_ATOMS: atom_id res chain seq x y z
N MET A 1 -19.23 0.43 -1.45
CA MET A 1 -18.30 1.57 -1.33
C MET A 1 -17.02 1.05 -0.70
N LEU A 2 -15.88 1.58 -1.12
CA LEU A 2 -14.58 1.28 -0.52
C LEU A 2 -14.45 2.03 0.80
N ASP A 3 -13.71 1.50 1.78
CA ASP A 3 -13.37 2.19 3.04
C ASP A 3 -12.05 2.95 2.92
N THR A 4 -11.10 2.39 2.16
CA THR A 4 -9.77 2.97 1.91
C THR A 4 -9.39 2.76 0.46
N VAL A 5 -8.73 3.75 -0.15
CA VAL A 5 -8.07 3.60 -1.46
C VAL A 5 -6.63 4.03 -1.33
N PHE A 6 -5.70 3.14 -1.67
CA PHE A 6 -4.30 3.48 -1.88
C PHE A 6 -4.11 3.71 -3.38
N HIS A 7 -3.54 4.84 -3.76
CA HIS A 7 -3.32 5.23 -5.16
C HIS A 7 -2.04 6.07 -5.27
N ASN A 8 -1.73 6.59 -6.47
CA ASN A 8 -0.52 7.36 -6.74
C ASN A 8 0.78 6.57 -6.52
N GLY A 9 0.74 5.26 -6.80
CA GLY A 9 1.87 4.36 -6.73
C GLY A 9 1.66 3.14 -7.63
N ARG A 10 2.72 2.35 -7.84
CA ARG A 10 2.62 1.07 -8.53
C ARG A 10 2.25 -0.02 -7.53
N ILE A 11 1.12 -0.68 -7.76
CA ILE A 11 0.63 -1.78 -6.93
C ILE A 11 0.86 -3.08 -7.68
N HIS A 12 1.82 -3.85 -7.21
CA HIS A 12 2.14 -5.17 -7.76
C HIS A 12 1.29 -6.22 -7.03
N THR A 13 0.50 -6.99 -7.77
CA THR A 13 -0.10 -8.21 -7.24
C THR A 13 0.87 -9.35 -7.41
N LEU A 14 1.08 -10.10 -6.33
CA LEU A 14 1.88 -11.33 -6.36
C LEU A 14 1.03 -12.51 -6.86
N ASP A 15 0.34 -12.30 -7.98
CA ASP A 15 -0.35 -13.35 -8.74
C ASP A 15 0.56 -13.92 -9.83
N ASP A 16 0.17 -15.04 -10.45
CA ASP A 16 0.98 -15.71 -11.48
C ASP A 16 1.24 -14.86 -12.73
N GLU A 17 0.55 -13.73 -12.86
CA GLU A 17 0.63 -12.80 -13.99
C GLU A 17 1.44 -11.52 -13.67
N ASP A 18 1.95 -11.37 -12.43
CA ASP A 18 2.71 -10.20 -11.95
C ASP A 18 2.06 -8.86 -12.35
N ARG A 19 0.74 -8.78 -12.17
CA ARG A 19 -0.02 -7.61 -12.65
C ARG A 19 0.33 -6.37 -11.83
N VAL A 20 0.37 -5.23 -12.53
CA VAL A 20 0.63 -3.92 -11.93
C VAL A 20 -0.60 -3.03 -12.10
N TYR A 21 -1.06 -2.46 -11.00
CA TYR A 21 -2.18 -1.54 -10.92
C TYR A 21 -1.72 -0.17 -10.40
N GLU A 22 -2.57 0.84 -10.53
CA GLU A 22 -2.30 2.19 -10.02
C GLU A 22 -3.01 2.45 -8.69
N ALA A 23 -4.06 1.68 -8.39
CA ALA A 23 -4.85 1.83 -7.18
C ALA A 23 -5.38 0.48 -6.66
N VAL A 24 -5.53 0.39 -5.33
CA VAL A 24 -6.16 -0.73 -4.62
C VAL A 24 -7.21 -0.21 -3.65
N GLY A 25 -8.39 -0.81 -3.72
CA GLY A 25 -9.52 -0.53 -2.86
C GLY A 25 -9.67 -1.58 -1.77
N VAL A 26 -9.88 -1.13 -0.55
CA VAL A 26 -10.13 -2.00 0.61
C VAL A 26 -11.53 -1.75 1.16
N SER A 27 -12.27 -2.82 1.43
CA SER A 27 -13.55 -2.81 2.14
C SER A 27 -13.55 -3.86 3.24
N HIS A 28 -13.97 -3.49 4.45
CA HIS A 28 -14.04 -4.35 5.64
C HIS A 28 -12.73 -5.12 5.88
N GLY A 29 -11.60 -4.45 5.73
CA GLY A 29 -10.26 -5.04 5.90
C GLY A 29 -9.85 -6.03 4.81
N ARG A 30 -10.56 -6.10 3.68
CA ARG A 30 -10.24 -6.96 2.54
C ARG A 30 -9.99 -6.13 1.29
N ILE A 31 -9.03 -6.54 0.47
CA ILE A 31 -8.86 -6.00 -0.88
C ILE A 31 -10.08 -6.41 -1.71
N THR A 32 -10.80 -5.43 -2.26
CA THR A 32 -12.04 -5.65 -3.02
C THR A 32 -12.03 -5.01 -4.40
N ALA A 33 -11.03 -4.18 -4.71
CA ALA A 33 -10.85 -3.58 -6.02
C ALA A 33 -9.36 -3.37 -6.34
N LEU A 34 -9.01 -3.54 -7.61
CA LEU A 34 -7.72 -3.22 -8.21
C LEU A 34 -8.01 -2.54 -9.56
N GLY A 35 -7.26 -1.52 -9.92
CA GLY A 35 -7.49 -0.80 -11.18
C GLY A 35 -6.63 0.45 -11.35
N THR A 36 -7.05 1.31 -12.27
CA THR A 36 -6.49 2.65 -12.45
C THR A 36 -6.93 3.60 -11.33
N GLU A 37 -6.21 4.69 -11.12
CA GLU A 37 -6.65 5.73 -10.18
C GLU A 37 -8.03 6.27 -10.57
N HIS A 38 -8.25 6.49 -11.88
CA HIS A 38 -9.48 7.06 -12.38
C HIS A 38 -10.69 6.18 -12.09
N GLU A 39 -10.57 4.87 -12.27
CA GLU A 39 -11.64 3.91 -12.00
C GLU A 39 -12.00 3.86 -10.50
N LEU A 40 -11.00 3.81 -9.63
CA LEU A 40 -11.24 3.61 -8.19
C LEU A 40 -11.63 4.91 -7.47
N LYS A 41 -11.25 6.08 -7.99
CA LYS A 41 -11.60 7.39 -7.42
C LYS A 41 -13.11 7.60 -7.24
N PHE A 42 -13.93 7.07 -8.15
CA PHE A 42 -15.39 7.19 -8.07
C PHE A 42 -16.05 6.21 -7.10
N LEU A 43 -15.29 5.23 -6.60
CA LEU A 43 -15.75 4.23 -5.64
C LEU A 43 -15.43 4.61 -4.18
N ILE A 44 -14.80 5.77 -4.01
CA ILE A 44 -14.40 6.35 -2.72
C ILE A 44 -15.64 6.83 -1.96
N GLY A 45 -15.86 6.26 -0.77
CA GLY A 45 -16.85 6.76 0.17
C GLY A 45 -16.40 8.06 0.85
N PRO A 46 -17.32 8.84 1.42
CA PRO A 46 -17.02 10.15 2.05
C PRO A 46 -16.12 10.07 3.30
N ARG A 47 -15.74 8.87 3.76
CA ARG A 47 -14.89 8.63 4.94
C ARG A 47 -13.50 8.08 4.59
N ASN A 48 -13.17 7.92 3.32
CA ASN A 48 -11.93 7.23 2.95
C ASN A 48 -10.72 8.15 3.09
N GLY A 49 -9.64 7.60 3.66
CA GLY A 49 -8.33 8.22 3.62
C GLY A 49 -7.63 7.93 2.30
N THR A 50 -6.87 8.90 1.78
CA THR A 50 -5.86 8.69 0.74
C THR A 50 -4.48 8.79 1.38
N ILE A 51 -3.47 8.12 0.82
CA ILE A 51 -2.07 8.36 1.18
C ILE A 51 -1.53 9.46 0.26
N GLU A 52 -1.32 10.64 0.83
CA GLU A 52 -0.63 11.75 0.19
C GLU A 52 0.20 12.51 1.23
N TYR A 53 1.15 13.32 0.79
CA TYR A 53 1.93 14.16 1.70
C TYR A 53 1.00 15.07 2.52
N GLY A 54 1.11 15.02 3.85
CA GLY A 54 0.26 15.77 4.79
C GLY A 54 -0.98 15.04 5.29
N LYS A 55 -1.29 13.83 4.78
CA LYS A 55 -2.36 12.98 5.31
C LYS A 55 -1.85 11.96 6.34
N ARG A 56 -2.75 11.51 7.21
CA ARG A 56 -2.47 10.45 8.20
C ARG A 56 -2.41 9.10 7.51
N ALA A 57 -1.28 8.40 7.66
CA ALA A 57 -1.08 7.05 7.16
C ALA A 57 -0.17 6.26 8.11
N ASP A 58 -0.35 4.93 8.11
CA ASP A 58 0.48 3.97 8.82
C ASP A 58 1.20 3.11 7.78
N PHE A 59 2.53 3.01 7.85
CA PHE A 59 3.33 2.23 6.90
C PHE A 59 4.68 1.83 7.50
N THR A 60 5.30 0.80 6.91
CA THR A 60 6.69 0.39 7.20
C THR A 60 7.55 0.55 5.96
N VAL A 61 8.82 0.92 6.15
CA VAL A 61 9.82 1.03 5.09
C VAL A 61 10.80 -0.13 5.26
N MET A 62 11.05 -0.86 4.19
CA MET A 62 12.01 -1.97 4.15
C MET A 62 13.40 -1.46 3.76
N ALA A 63 14.45 -2.12 4.23
CA ALA A 63 15.85 -1.79 3.93
C ALA A 63 16.25 -2.16 2.49
N ALA A 64 15.49 -3.03 1.83
CA ALA A 64 15.65 -3.42 0.45
C ALA A 64 14.28 -3.48 -0.25
N ASP A 65 14.26 -3.28 -1.57
CA ASP A 65 13.08 -3.63 -2.37
C ASP A 65 12.97 -5.16 -2.39
N PRO A 66 11.86 -5.77 -1.93
CA PRO A 66 11.68 -7.21 -1.95
C PRO A 66 11.71 -7.83 -3.35
N ARG A 67 11.61 -7.03 -4.42
CA ARG A 67 11.75 -7.49 -5.81
C ARG A 67 13.19 -7.62 -6.28
N ASP A 68 14.12 -6.97 -5.58
CA ASP A 68 15.54 -6.94 -5.92
C ASP A 68 16.37 -7.99 -5.13
N VAL A 69 15.71 -8.83 -4.32
CA VAL A 69 16.33 -9.87 -3.50
C VAL A 69 15.76 -11.27 -3.81
N PRO A 70 16.50 -12.36 -3.55
CA PRO A 70 15.97 -13.72 -3.63
C PRO A 70 14.75 -13.92 -2.73
N VAL A 71 13.79 -14.74 -3.15
CA VAL A 71 12.50 -14.92 -2.44
C VAL A 71 12.70 -15.47 -1.03
N GLU A 72 13.73 -16.29 -0.83
CA GLU A 72 14.12 -16.88 0.44
C GLU A 72 14.65 -15.83 1.43
N GLU A 73 15.14 -14.69 0.92
CA GLU A 73 15.67 -13.58 1.72
C GLU A 73 14.60 -12.54 2.07
N VAL A 74 13.47 -12.50 1.34
CA VAL A 74 12.37 -11.56 1.58
C VAL A 74 11.90 -11.54 3.04
N PRO A 75 11.70 -12.69 3.74
CA PRO A 75 11.30 -12.69 5.15
C PRO A 75 12.32 -12.05 6.09
N GLY A 76 13.58 -11.96 5.66
CA GLY A 76 14.69 -11.43 6.45
C GLY A 76 15.00 -9.95 6.19
N ILE A 77 14.33 -9.29 5.25
CA ILE A 77 14.58 -7.88 4.95
C ILE A 77 14.28 -7.04 6.21
N PRO A 78 15.29 -6.34 6.78
CA PRO A 78 15.04 -5.46 7.91
C PRO A 78 14.09 -4.34 7.51
N PHE A 79 13.27 -3.88 8.45
CA PHE A 79 12.63 -2.58 8.30
C PHE A 79 13.67 -1.49 8.56
N THR A 80 13.50 -0.28 8.03
CA THR A 80 14.29 0.91 8.39
C THR A 80 13.46 1.96 9.13
N MET A 81 12.13 1.92 8.97
CA MET A 81 11.22 2.85 9.64
C MET A 81 9.81 2.28 9.75
N THR A 82 9.10 2.57 10.85
CA THR A 82 7.66 2.30 11.02
C THR A 82 6.96 3.58 11.44
N VAL A 83 5.87 3.93 10.76
CA VAL A 83 5.00 5.07 11.05
C VAL A 83 3.62 4.58 11.48
N VAL A 84 3.12 5.09 12.60
CA VAL A 84 1.78 4.79 13.13
C VAL A 84 1.13 6.10 13.59
N GLY A 85 -0.08 6.38 13.12
CA GLY A 85 -0.82 7.59 13.42
C GLY A 85 -0.13 8.87 12.94
N GLY A 86 0.78 8.78 11.97
CA GLY A 86 1.65 9.88 11.52
C GLY A 86 2.93 10.08 12.34
N GLU A 87 3.16 9.29 13.39
CA GLU A 87 4.36 9.35 14.23
C GLU A 87 5.33 8.23 13.86
N ILE A 88 6.64 8.52 13.84
CA ILE A 88 7.68 7.50 13.69
C ILE A 88 7.79 6.76 15.02
N VAL A 89 7.34 5.51 15.06
CA VAL A 89 7.40 4.66 16.27
C VAL A 89 8.63 3.79 16.32
N TRP A 90 9.33 3.65 15.19
CA TRP A 90 10.57 2.88 15.09
C TRP A 90 11.41 3.36 13.91
N ALA A 91 12.74 3.39 14.09
CA ALA A 91 13.74 3.63 13.04
C ALA A 91 15.08 2.98 13.43
N ALA A 92 15.84 2.45 12.46
CA ALA A 92 17.16 1.82 12.66
C ALA A 92 18.23 2.42 11.74
#